data_AF-A0A0D9WYG3-F1
#
_entry.id   AF-A0A0D9WYG3-F1
#
_cell.length_a   1.000
_cell.length_b   1.000
_cell.length_c   1.000
_cell.angle_alpha   90.00
_cell.angle_beta   90.00
_cell.angle_gamma   90.00
#
_symmetry.space_group_name_H-M   'P 1'
#
loop_
_entity.id
_entity.type
_entity.pdbx_description
1 polymer ?
#
loop_
_entity_poly.entity_id
_entity_poly.type
_entity_poly.pdbx_seq_one_letter_code
_entity_poly.pdbx_strand_id
1 'polypeptide(L)' 'MKEVRAHEVAIGELNSLHPSRAVYQKTGNLFFRKSVKSAVTSEQKQLDMAKARLQKLDQA' A
#
# COMPACT_ATOMS: atom_id res chain seq x y z
N MET A 1 9.85 -0.57 -10.61
CA MET A 1 10.04 0.83 -10.16
C MET A 1 8.73 1.58 -9.89
N LYS A 2 7.82 1.74 -10.87
CA LYS A 2 6.56 2.52 -10.68
C LYS A 2 5.66 1.99 -9.54
N GLU A 3 5.54 0.66 -9.41
CA GLU A 3 4.72 0.00 -8.38
C GLU A 3 5.25 0.23 -6.95
N VAL A 4 6.57 0.05 -6.74
CA VAL A 4 7.24 0.32 -5.46
C VAL A 4 6.99 1.75 -5.00
N ARG A 5 7.20 2.74 -5.88
CA ARG A 5 6.96 4.15 -5.57
C ARG A 5 5.49 4.44 -5.26
N ALA A 6 4.55 3.79 -5.96
CA ALA A 6 3.13 3.99 -5.70
C ALA A 6 2.74 3.55 -4.29
N HIS A 7 3.22 2.40 -3.82
CA HIS A 7 2.98 1.94 -2.45
C HIS A 7 3.65 2.84 -1.40
N GLU A 8 4.86 3.34 -1.66
CA GLU A 8 5.53 4.29 -0.76
C GLU A 8 4.74 5.60 -0.60
N VAL A 9 4.23 6.14 -1.71
CA VAL A 9 3.38 7.33 -1.70
C VAL A 9 2.08 7.05 -0.95
N ALA A 10 1.41 5.92 -1.22
CA ALA A 10 0.17 5.55 -0.55
C ALA A 10 0.34 5.42 0.97
N ILE A 11 1.45 4.84 1.45
CA ILE A 11 1.77 4.76 2.88
C ILE A 11 1.94 6.17 3.47
N GLY A 12 2.65 7.06 2.78
CA GLY A 12 2.83 8.46 3.19
C GLY A 12 1.49 9.20 3.28
N GLU A 13 0.64 9.07 2.27
CA GLU A 13 -0.70 9.67 2.23
C GLU A 13 -1.58 9.13 3.36
N LEU A 14 -1.61 7.81 3.59
CA LEU A 14 -2.39 7.19 4.66
C LEU A 14 -1.91 7.65 6.05
N ASN A 15 -0.60 7.74 6.28
CA ASN A 15 -0.03 8.20 7.55
C ASN A 15 -0.28 9.69 7.82
N SER A 16 -0.53 10.49 6.76
CA SER A 16 -0.90 11.91 6.92
C SER A 16 -2.34 12.10 7.41
N LEU A 17 -3.18 11.06 7.34
CA LEU A 17 -4.57 11.12 7.78
C LEU A 17 -4.68 10.93 9.30
N HIS A 18 -5.70 11.55 9.89
CA HIS A 18 -6.03 11.30 11.28
C HIS A 18 -6.39 9.80 11.49
N PRO A 19 -5.90 9.13 12.55
CA PRO A 19 -6.08 7.68 12.74
C PRO A 19 -7.53 7.20 12.76
N SER A 20 -8.48 8.04 13.20
CA SER A 20 -9.91 7.72 13.23
C SER A 20 -10.62 7.89 11.87
N ARG A 21 -9.95 8.45 10.86
CA ARG A 21 -10.54 8.68 9.54
C ARG A 21 -10.80 7.34 8.85
N ALA A 22 -12.00 7.19 8.30
CA ALA A 22 -12.33 6.03 7.48
C ALA A 22 -11.61 6.12 6.13
N VAL A 23 -11.03 5.01 5.69
CA VAL A 23 -10.43 4.84 4.36
C VAL A 23 -11.07 3.66 3.67
N TYR A 24 -10.89 3.54 2.36
CA TYR A 24 -11.52 2.49 1.56
C TYR A 24 -10.49 1.81 0.68
N GLN A 25 -10.52 0.49 0.68
CA GLN A 25 -9.79 -0.32 -0.29
C GLN A 25 -10.72 -0.67 -1.45
N LYS A 26 -10.31 -0.35 -2.67
CA LYS A 26 -11.06 -0.65 -3.89
C LYS A 26 -10.59 -1.99 -4.47
N THR A 27 -11.53 -2.90 -4.73
CA THR A 27 -11.30 -4.15 -5.45
C THR A 27 -12.34 -4.25 -6.57
N GLY A 28 -11.92 -4.05 -7.81
CA GLY A 28 -12.84 -3.90 -8.93
C GLY A 28 -13.78 -2.70 -8.69
N ASN A 29 -15.09 -2.94 -8.65
CA ASN A 29 -16.10 -1.92 -8.38
C ASN A 29 -16.56 -1.85 -6.91
N LEU A 30 -15.96 -2.67 -6.03
CA LEU A 30 -16.33 -2.73 -4.62
C LEU A 30 -15.37 -1.91 -3.76
N PHE A 31 -15.93 -1.20 -2.78
CA PHE A 31 -15.18 -0.40 -1.81
C PHE A 31 -15.37 -0.96 -0.40
N PHE A 32 -14.28 -1.44 0.20
CA PHE A 32 -14.29 -2.01 1.54
C PHE A 32 -13.76 -0.98 2.54
N ARG A 33 -14.58 -0.60 3.51
CA ARG A 33 -14.17 0.32 4.57
C ARG A 33 -13.08 -0.33 5.42
N LYS A 34 -12.00 0.41 5.66
CA LYS A 34 -10.86 0.02 6.49
C LYS A 34 -10.48 1.12 7.47
N SER A 35 -9.73 0.74 8.50
CA SER A 35 -9.00 1.69 9.35
C SER A 35 -7.69 2.08 8.68
N VAL A 36 -7.20 3.29 8.95
CA VAL A 36 -5.89 3.77 8.46
C VAL A 36 -4.79 2.76 8.78
N LYS A 37 -4.75 2.26 10.03
CA LYS A 37 -3.77 1.25 10.47
C LYS A 37 -3.80 0.00 9.58
N SER A 38 -4.98 -0.58 9.34
CA SER A 38 -5.10 -1.79 8.52
C SER A 38 -4.76 -1.56 7.03
N ALA A 39 -5.02 -0.34 6.52
CA ALA A 39 -4.65 0.06 5.18
C ALA A 39 -3.12 0.17 5.06
N VAL A 40 -2.46 0.86 5.99
CA VAL A 40 -0.99 0.99 6.03
C VAL A 40 -0.31 -0.37 6.10
N THR A 41 -0.77 -1.28 6.97
CA THR A 41 -0.21 -2.64 7.03
C THR A 41 -0.39 -3.41 5.73
N SER A 42 -1.51 -3.21 5.03
CA SER A 42 -1.75 -3.85 3.74
C SER A 42 -0.81 -3.31 2.66
N GLU A 43 -0.64 -2.00 2.58
CA GLU A 43 0.28 -1.35 1.63
C GLU A 43 1.74 -1.71 1.91
N GLN A 44 2.15 -1.77 3.18
CA GLN A 44 3.50 -2.19 3.55
C GLN A 44 3.81 -3.62 3.06
N LYS A 45 2.86 -4.54 3.22
CA LYS A 45 3.02 -5.91 2.70
C LYS A 45 3.19 -5.94 1.18
N GLN A 46 2.45 -5.11 0.44
CA GLN A 46 2.58 -5.03 -1.02
C GLN A 46 3.93 -4.41 -1.43
N LEU A 47 4.36 -3.37 -0.72
CA LEU A 47 5.67 -2.76 -0.92
C LEU A 47 6.80 -3.77 -0.75
N ASP A 48 6.77 -4.56 0.32
CA ASP A 48 7.79 -5.58 0.62
C ASP A 48 7.82 -6.65 -0.48
N MET A 49 6.64 -7.11 -0.93
CA MET A 49 6.52 -8.06 -2.04
C MET A 49 7.06 -7.48 -3.36
N ALA A 50 6.75 -6.21 -3.66
CA ALA A 50 7.22 -5.54 -4.87
C ALA A 50 8.75 -5.34 -4.86
N LYS A 51 9.33 -4.95 -3.71
CA LYS A 51 10.78 -4.86 -3.52
C LYS A 51 11.47 -6.22 -3.69
N ALA A 52 10.93 -7.27 -3.09
CA ALA A 52 11.47 -8.63 -3.23
C ALA A 52 11.42 -9.14 -4.68
N ARG A 53 10.35 -8.85 -5.43
CA ARG A 53 10.26 -9.18 -6.86
C ARG A 53 11.28 -8.43 -7.70
N LEU A 54 11.47 -7.14 -7.41
CA LEU A 54 12.46 -6.31 -8.12
C LEU A 54 13.88 -6.85 -7.89
N GLN A 55 14.23 -7.16 -6.63
CA GLN A 55 15.54 -7.75 -6.30
C GLN A 55 15.82 -9.06 -7.05
N LYS A 56 14.80 -9.92 -7.23
CA LYS A 56 14.94 -11.16 -8.01
C LYS A 56 15.20 -10.91 -9.49
N LEU A 57 14.62 -9.86 -10.06
CA LEU A 57 14.82 -9.49 -11.47
C LEU A 57 16.19 -8.87 -11.69
N ASP A 58 16.70 -8.09 -10.73
CA ASP A 58 18.04 -7.50 -10.82
C ASP A 58 19.17 -8.55 -10.65
N GLN A 59 18.84 -9.75 -10.13
CA GLN A 59 19.77 -10.88 -9.98
C GLN A 59 19.77 -11.87 -11.17
N ALA A 60 18.87 -11.68 -12.14
CA ALA A 60 18.74 -12.51 -13.34
C ALA A 60 19.46 -11.89 -14.54
#